data_AF-A0A941UKX3-F1
#
_entry.id   AF-A0A941UKX3-F1
#
_cell.length_a   1.000
_cell.length_b   1.000
_cell.length_c   1.000
_cell.angle_alpha   90.00
_cell.angle_beta   90.00
_cell.angle_gamma   90.00
#
_symmetry.space_group_name_H-M   'P 1'
#
loop_
_entity.id
_entity.type
_entity.pdbx_description
1 polymer ?
#
loop_
_entity_poly.entity_id
_entity_poly.type
_entity_poly.pdbx_seq_one_letter_code
_entity_poly.pdbx_strand_id
1 'polypeptide(L)'
;MGPGLARASDAAGKIDTGDTAWILISTALVMLMTPGLAMFYGGMVRSKNVLGTIMHSFIAIALVSVQWVLFGYSLAFGPDVNGL
;
A
#
# COMPACT_ATOMS: atom_id res chain seq x y z
N MET A 1 -5.84 40.38 7.40
CA MET A 1 -6.51 40.02 6.13
C MET A 1 -5.45 39.57 5.15
N GLY A 2 -5.41 38.28 4.84
CA GLY A 2 -4.43 37.62 3.95
C GLY A 2 -4.26 36.16 4.37
N PRO A 3 -4.31 35.19 3.45
CA PRO A 3 -5.01 33.91 3.64
C PRO A 3 -4.09 32.81 4.18
N GLY A 4 -4.22 32.43 5.45
CA GLY A 4 -3.40 31.36 6.04
C GLY A 4 -4.05 30.52 7.13
N LEU A 5 -5.37 30.66 7.34
CA LEU A 5 -6.09 30.03 8.47
C LEU A 5 -7.43 29.39 8.05
N ALA A 6 -7.50 28.87 6.82
CA ALA A 6 -8.67 28.19 6.26
C ALA A 6 -8.17 27.04 5.36
N ARG A 7 -8.45 25.75 5.54
CA ARG A 7 -9.35 25.00 6.44
C ARG A 7 -8.85 23.56 6.56
N ALA A 8 -7.99 23.23 7.52
CA ALA A 8 -7.71 21.81 7.81
C ALA A 8 -8.94 21.13 8.44
N SER A 9 -9.82 21.90 9.07
CA SER A 9 -11.07 21.45 9.69
C SER A 9 -12.25 21.25 8.73
N ASP A 10 -12.16 21.73 7.47
CA ASP A 10 -13.25 21.55 6.48
C ASP A 10 -12.89 20.51 5.41
N ALA A 11 -11.73 19.85 5.53
CA ALA A 11 -11.41 18.65 4.78
C ALA A 11 -11.97 17.36 5.42
N ALA A 12 -12.75 17.47 6.50
CA ALA A 12 -13.80 16.49 6.75
C ALA A 12 -14.95 16.72 5.76
N GLY A 13 -14.62 16.82 4.47
CA GLY A 13 -15.58 16.66 3.40
C GLY A 13 -16.25 15.33 3.68
N LYS A 14 -17.57 15.38 3.89
CA LYS A 14 -18.42 14.23 4.19
C LYS A 14 -17.87 13.01 3.46
N ILE A 15 -17.43 11.99 4.19
CA ILE A 15 -16.84 10.77 3.61
C ILE A 15 -17.82 10.24 2.56
N ASP A 16 -17.43 10.34 1.30
CA ASP A 16 -18.23 9.82 0.22
C ASP A 16 -18.02 8.30 0.17
N THR A 17 -19.13 7.56 0.26
CA THR A 17 -19.09 6.09 0.25
C THR A 17 -18.63 5.55 -1.09
N GLY A 18 -18.89 6.26 -2.19
CA GLY A 18 -18.42 5.92 -3.54
C GLY A 18 -16.92 6.09 -3.67
N ASP A 19 -16.38 7.23 -3.25
CA ASP A 19 -14.93 7.48 -3.25
C ASP A 19 -14.19 6.48 -2.36
N THR A 20 -14.75 6.18 -1.19
CA THR A 20 -14.19 5.18 -0.27
C THR A 20 -14.19 3.78 -0.90
N ALA A 21 -15.31 3.36 -1.49
CA ALA A 21 -15.40 2.06 -2.16
C ALA A 21 -14.43 1.98 -3.34
N TRP A 22 -14.27 3.06 -4.10
CA TRP A 22 -13.33 3.14 -5.21
C TRP A 22 -11.88 2.98 -4.77
N ILE A 23 -11.48 3.65 -3.69
CA ILE A 23 -10.11 3.53 -3.13
C ILE A 23 -9.88 2.11 -2.56
N LEU A 24 -10.88 1.50 -1.91
CA LEU A 24 -10.77 0.13 -1.40
C LEU A 24 -10.63 -0.90 -2.52
N ILE A 25 -11.40 -0.77 -3.61
CA ILE A 25 -11.24 -1.65 -4.78
C ILE A 25 -9.88 -1.41 -5.45
N SER A 26 -9.48 -0.16 -5.63
CA SER A 26 -8.19 0.18 -6.25
C SER A 26 -7.02 -0.38 -5.45
N THR A 27 -7.03 -0.27 -4.12
CA THR A 27 -6.00 -0.84 -3.24
C THR A 27 -5.99 -2.37 -3.28
N ALA A 28 -7.15 -3.02 -3.33
CA ALA A 28 -7.24 -4.48 -3.50
C ALA A 28 -6.64 -4.95 -4.84
N LEU A 29 -6.89 -4.22 -5.94
CA LEU A 29 -6.30 -4.50 -7.25
C LEU A 29 -4.76 -4.37 -7.23
N VAL A 30 -4.22 -3.36 -6.55
CA VAL A 30 -2.77 -3.22 -6.37
C VAL A 30 -2.19 -4.36 -5.53
N MET A 31 -2.89 -4.77 -4.47
CA MET A 31 -2.44 -5.89 -3.62
C MET A 31 -2.35 -7.21 -4.38
N LEU A 32 -3.19 -7.41 -5.41
CA LEU A 32 -3.17 -8.58 -6.28
C LEU A 32 -1.93 -8.64 -7.21
N MET A 33 -1.19 -7.54 -7.38
CA MET A 33 0.02 -7.53 -8.20
C MET A 33 1.14 -8.40 -7.60
N THR A 34 1.28 -8.44 -6.27
CA THR A 34 2.33 -9.21 -5.59
C THR A 34 2.22 -10.73 -5.79
N PRO A 35 1.03 -11.36 -5.67
CA PRO A 35 0.86 -12.77 -6.08
C PRO A 35 0.91 -12.94 -7.61
N GLY A 36 0.50 -11.94 -8.41
CA GLY A 36 0.67 -11.96 -9.87
C GLY A 36 2.14 -12.08 -10.29
N LEU A 37 3.03 -11.35 -9.63
CA LEU A 37 4.48 -11.47 -9.81
C LEU A 37 4.98 -12.86 -9.37
N ALA A 38 4.45 -13.41 -8.28
CA ALA A 38 4.82 -14.75 -7.81
C ALA A 38 4.53 -15.84 -8.86
N MET A 39 3.36 -15.76 -9.50
CA MET A 39 2.99 -16.68 -10.59
C MET A 39 3.85 -16.45 -11.83
N PHE A 40 4.13 -15.20 -12.19
CA PHE A 40 4.96 -14.85 -13.34
C PHE A 40 6.42 -15.30 -13.16
N TYR A 41 7.04 -14.94 -12.04
CA TYR A 41 8.42 -15.35 -11.72
C TYR A 41 8.52 -16.83 -11.39
N GLY A 42 7.49 -17.43 -10.79
CA GLY A 42 7.39 -18.88 -10.62
C GLY A 42 7.43 -19.63 -11.95
N GLY A 43 6.73 -19.14 -12.98
CA GLY A 43 6.71 -19.76 -14.31
C GLY A 43 8.02 -19.68 -15.10
N MET A 44 8.90 -18.71 -14.80
CA MET A 44 10.21 -18.55 -15.45
C MET A 44 11.34 -19.31 -14.75
N VAL A 45 11.06 -19.93 -13.60
CA VAL A 45 12.05 -20.65 -12.79
C VAL A 45 11.91 -22.16 -13.01
N ARG A 46 13.01 -22.92 -12.93
CA ARG A 46 12.99 -24.38 -13.05
C ARG A 46 11.99 -25.00 -12.07
N SER A 47 11.24 -26.02 -12.49
CA SER A 47 10.17 -26.67 -11.70
C SER A 47 10.55 -26.99 -10.25
N LYS A 48 11.81 -27.38 -9.99
CA LYS A 48 12.31 -27.68 -8.63
C LYS A 48 12.37 -26.48 -7.68
N ASN A 49 12.37 -25.25 -8.20
CA ASN A 49 12.51 -24.00 -7.45
C ASN A 49 11.20 -23.18 -7.41
N VAL A 50 10.16 -23.59 -8.14
CA VAL A 50 8.88 -22.87 -8.26
C VAL A 50 8.18 -22.72 -6.91
N LEU A 51 8.14 -23.79 -6.11
CA LEU A 51 7.57 -23.75 -4.77
C LEU A 51 8.30 -22.73 -3.88
N GLY A 52 9.62 -22.64 -3.99
CA GLY A 52 10.44 -21.68 -3.25
C GLY A 52 10.14 -20.24 -3.64
N THR A 53 9.99 -19.95 -4.94
CA THR A 53 9.66 -18.59 -5.44
C THR A 53 8.28 -18.14 -4.98
N ILE A 54 7.28 -19.04 -5.03
CA ILE A 54 5.92 -18.73 -4.57
C ILE A 54 5.90 -18.47 -3.05
N MET A 55 6.57 -19.31 -2.25
CA MET A 55 6.65 -19.12 -0.80
C MET A 55 7.35 -17.81 -0.40
N HIS A 56 8.40 -17.40 -1.12
CA HIS A 56 9.05 -16.10 -0.89
C HIS A 56 8.08 -14.94 -1.10
N SER A 57 7.23 -15.00 -2.13
CA SER A 57 6.23 -13.95 -2.37
C SER A 57 5.18 -13.87 -1.26
N PHE A 58 4.71 -14.99 -0.71
CA PHE A 58 3.79 -15.00 0.44
C PHE A 58 4.43 -14.42 1.70
N ILE A 59 5.68 -14.82 1.99
CA ILE A 59 6.43 -14.28 3.13
C ILE A 59 6.68 -12.78 2.94
N ALA A 60 7.02 -12.34 1.73
CA ALA A 60 7.24 -10.93 1.42
C ALA A 60 5.96 -10.09 1.66
N ILE A 61 4.78 -10.58 1.25
CA ILE A 61 3.51 -9.90 1.54
C ILE A 61 3.32 -9.73 3.06
N ALA A 62 3.48 -10.81 3.83
CA ALA A 62 3.31 -10.77 5.28
C ALA A 62 4.30 -9.81 5.96
N LEU A 63 5.59 -9.90 5.61
CA LEU A 63 6.63 -9.05 6.18
C LEU A 63 6.41 -7.59 5.83
N VAL A 64 6.13 -7.28 4.56
CA VAL A 64 5.90 -5.89 4.10
C VAL A 64 4.62 -5.33 4.73
N SER A 65 3.56 -6.11 4.89
CA SER A 65 2.34 -5.65 5.58
C SER A 65 2.60 -5.30 7.05
N VAL A 66 3.33 -6.14 7.79
CA VAL A 66 3.68 -5.86 9.21
C VAL A 66 4.58 -4.63 9.29
N GLN A 67 5.64 -4.61 8.48
CA GLN A 67 6.56 -3.50 8.35
C GLN A 67 5.83 -2.17 8.04
N TRP A 68 4.85 -2.20 7.14
CA TRP A 68 4.07 -1.04 6.75
C TRP A 68 3.29 -0.44 7.93
N VAL A 69 2.63 -1.30 8.72
CA VAL A 69 1.83 -0.87 9.89
C VAL A 69 2.71 -0.36 11.03
N LEU A 70 3.88 -0.98 11.26
CA LEU A 70 4.74 -0.61 12.39
C LEU A 70 5.44 0.74 12.20
N PHE A 71 5.98 1.00 11.01
CA PHE A 71 6.70 2.26 10.76
C PHE A 71 6.69 2.73 9.30
N GLY A 72 6.31 1.89 8.34
CA GLY A 72 6.29 2.30 6.92
C GLY A 72 5.31 3.44 6.65
N TYR A 73 4.09 3.38 7.20
CA TYR A 73 3.11 4.45 7.07
C TYR A 73 3.59 5.76 7.69
N SER A 74 4.15 5.70 8.90
CA SER A 74 4.66 6.87 9.61
C SER A 74 5.87 7.50 8.93
N LEU A 75 6.72 6.73 8.26
CA LEU A 75 7.84 7.29 7.50
C LEU A 75 7.39 7.92 6.18
N ALA A 76 6.34 7.40 5.55
CA ALA A 76 5.87 7.89 4.25
C ALA A 76 4.87 9.06 4.35
N PHE A 77 4.06 9.09 5.40
CA PHE A 77 2.96 10.05 5.61
C PHE A 77 3.00 10.71 7.00
N GLY A 78 4.13 10.59 7.70
CA GLY A 78 4.32 11.23 8.99
C GLY A 78 4.40 12.76 8.88
N PRO A 79 4.32 13.48 10.01
CA PRO A 79 4.50 14.92 10.02
C PRO A 79 5.91 15.30 9.57
N ASP A 80 6.02 16.10 8.52
CA ASP A 80 7.30 16.61 8.02
C ASP A 80 7.88 17.67 8.97
N VAL A 81 9.21 17.75 9.06
CA VAL A 81 9.88 18.86 9.78
C VAL A 81 10.45 19.82 8.74
N ASN A 82 9.65 20.82 8.35
CA ASN A 82 9.97 21.80 7.30
C ASN A 82 10.07 21.22 5.87
N GLY A 83 9.36 20.13 5.56
CA GLY A 83 9.38 19.49 4.25
C GLY A 83 10.60 18.59 4.01
N LEU A 84 11.26 18.18 5.11
CA LEU A 84 12.30 17.15 5.18
C LEU A 84 11.85 16.02 6.10
#